data_AF-A0A7C0Z9F2-F1
#
_entry.id   AF-A0A7C0Z9F2-F1
#
_cell.length_a   1.000
_cell.length_b   1.000
_cell.length_c   1.000
_cell.angle_alpha   90.00
_cell.angle_beta   90.00
_cell.angle_gamma   90.00
#
_symmetry.space_group_name_H-M   'P 1'
#
loop_
_entity.id
_entity.type
_entity.pdbx_description
1 polymer ?
#
loop_
_entity_poly.entity_id
_entity_poly.type
_entity_poly.pdbx_seq_one_letter_code
_entity_poly.pdbx_strand_id
1 'polypeptide(L)'
;MCGIVAYFGGAGNPLTRVLTGMSAITYRAPDSTGIGLHGDENEPIRIRKSLGAVGELVRELVRNPAYPDRAAKLLAAVNPAAGDEARLEWRRALLQMEGLPEIDAGGEGAPGFDDLVCLPPKEARRLYPGTGGDPGAMPVFHADTPEALADLVEHLVQAYDLSPVVIQSLCRRALEAALSDFPLAENVTPQDLLQLFDQVLEGLASPHSPSLWAETASLHPEAWEALWQLMAVCPLAVPEDYDRDGVRGVFRLLDSALLSRIPANPALHERMTALLQSLWPETASAAPLTWYEVYQLEKAVNLFGRAASAALHALQQEMVLPALAADPSSAAAAAAVTPGVSDALSLRLITPPIIAHGRWALQSPVTLANCHPFLDETRQRAIAVNGQFDAGMETRLKRYLKKVAGFS
;
A
#
# COMPACT_ATOMS: atom_id res chain seq x y z
N MET A 1 -12.69 10.74 22.64
CA MET A 1 -13.58 10.24 21.57
C MET A 1 -12.72 9.67 20.46
N CYS A 2 -12.88 8.40 20.09
CA CYS A 2 -12.09 7.78 19.01
C CYS A 2 -12.35 8.45 17.66
N GLY A 3 -11.49 8.18 16.66
CA GLY A 3 -11.60 8.68 15.29
C GLY A 3 -11.63 7.54 14.28
N ILE A 4 -12.46 7.65 13.25
CA ILE A 4 -12.53 6.69 12.12
C ILE A 4 -12.34 7.47 10.83
N VAL A 5 -11.50 6.94 9.94
CA VAL A 5 -11.33 7.43 8.58
C VAL A 5 -11.54 6.25 7.65
N ALA A 6 -12.39 6.41 6.64
CA ALA A 6 -12.54 5.43 5.58
C ALA A 6 -12.23 6.11 4.26
N TYR A 7 -11.48 5.43 3.40
CA TYR A 7 -11.21 5.87 2.05
C TYR A 7 -11.75 4.85 1.06
N PHE A 8 -12.48 5.35 0.07
CA PHE A 8 -12.97 4.59 -1.07
C PHE A 8 -12.84 5.48 -2.30
N GLY A 9 -11.88 5.18 -3.17
CA GLY A 9 -11.56 6.00 -4.34
C GLY A 9 -10.34 5.48 -5.08
N GLY A 10 -10.12 5.98 -6.29
CA GLY A 10 -9.01 5.58 -7.15
C GLY A 10 -7.87 6.58 -7.13
N ALA A 11 -7.35 6.95 -5.96
CA ALA A 11 -6.07 7.66 -5.92
C ALA A 11 -4.91 6.70 -6.17
N GLY A 12 -3.83 7.21 -6.77
CA GLY A 12 -2.50 6.57 -6.87
C GLY A 12 -2.07 5.81 -5.62
N ASN A 13 -2.33 6.43 -4.46
CA ASN A 13 -1.89 5.95 -3.16
C ASN A 13 -3.03 6.02 -2.12
N PRO A 14 -3.95 5.03 -2.10
CA PRO A 14 -5.12 5.06 -1.22
C PRO A 14 -4.73 4.98 0.26
N LEU A 15 -3.61 4.32 0.58
CA LEU A 15 -3.10 4.22 1.95
C LEU A 15 -2.72 5.60 2.49
N THR A 16 -2.01 6.42 1.71
CA THR A 16 -1.66 7.77 2.18
C THR A 16 -2.88 8.63 2.44
N ARG A 17 -3.96 8.50 1.66
CA ARG A 17 -5.20 9.26 1.91
C ARG A 17 -5.80 8.94 3.28
N VAL A 18 -5.79 7.66 3.66
CA VAL A 18 -6.25 7.24 4.99
C VAL A 18 -5.32 7.72 6.10
N LEU A 19 -4.00 7.58 5.92
CA LEU A 19 -3.02 8.03 6.93
C LEU A 19 -3.06 9.55 7.13
N THR A 20 -3.23 10.32 6.05
CA THR A 20 -3.41 11.78 6.09
C THR A 20 -4.67 12.14 6.88
N GLY A 21 -5.80 11.49 6.56
CA GLY A 21 -7.05 11.71 7.28
C GLY A 21 -6.91 11.38 8.77
N MET A 22 -6.22 10.28 9.10
CA MET A 22 -5.95 9.91 10.48
C MET A 22 -5.06 10.94 11.18
N SER A 23 -4.03 11.44 10.49
CA SER A 23 -3.12 12.46 11.00
C SER A 23 -3.89 13.72 11.38
N ALA A 24 -4.77 14.19 10.50
CA ALA A 24 -5.60 15.37 10.70
C ALA A 24 -6.54 15.26 11.91
N ILE A 25 -6.87 14.03 12.34
CA ILE A 25 -7.71 13.78 13.52
C ILE A 25 -6.95 13.16 14.70
N THR A 26 -5.61 13.20 14.70
CA THR A 26 -4.78 12.56 15.75
C THR A 26 -5.12 13.07 17.16
N TYR A 27 -5.50 14.34 17.29
CA TYR A 27 -5.97 14.94 18.56
C TYR A 27 -7.17 14.20 19.18
N ARG A 28 -7.92 13.42 18.40
CA ARG A 28 -9.05 12.61 18.90
C ARG A 28 -8.57 11.30 19.53
N ALA A 29 -7.45 10.76 19.08
CA ALA A 29 -7.08 9.38 19.39
C ALA A 29 -5.57 9.11 19.28
N PRO A 30 -4.78 9.60 20.24
CA PRO A 30 -3.33 9.45 20.21
C PRO A 30 -2.82 8.10 20.73
N ASP A 31 -3.65 7.30 21.41
CA ASP A 31 -3.16 6.15 22.18
C ASP A 31 -2.91 4.89 21.33
N SER A 32 -3.62 4.75 20.20
CA SER A 32 -3.33 3.72 19.19
C SER A 32 -3.98 4.06 17.87
N THR A 33 -3.40 3.53 16.81
CA THR A 33 -3.87 3.70 15.44
C THR A 33 -3.78 2.36 14.72
N GLY A 34 -4.76 2.04 13.90
CA GLY A 34 -4.68 0.89 13.02
C GLY A 34 -5.49 1.06 11.75
N ILE A 35 -5.15 0.27 10.74
CA ILE A 35 -5.84 0.17 9.45
C ILE A 35 -6.33 -1.26 9.23
N GLY A 36 -7.38 -1.39 8.43
CA GLY A 36 -7.90 -2.64 7.91
C GLY A 36 -8.25 -2.47 6.44
N LEU A 37 -7.90 -3.47 5.63
CA LEU A 37 -8.18 -3.53 4.21
C LEU A 37 -8.35 -4.99 3.77
N HIS A 38 -8.88 -5.21 2.58
CA HIS A 38 -8.75 -6.52 1.94
C HIS A 38 -7.29 -6.79 1.60
N GLY A 39 -6.83 -8.01 1.83
CA GLY A 39 -5.46 -8.44 1.54
C GLY A 39 -5.42 -9.42 0.38
N ASP A 40 -4.95 -10.63 0.64
CA ASP A 40 -4.73 -11.68 -0.35
C ASP A 40 -5.20 -13.04 0.15
N GLU A 41 -4.88 -14.12 -0.54
CA GLU A 41 -5.26 -15.49 -0.17
C GLU A 41 -4.69 -15.95 1.19
N ASN A 42 -3.57 -15.37 1.64
CA ASN A 42 -2.94 -15.72 2.91
C ASN A 42 -3.48 -14.87 4.07
N GLU A 43 -3.84 -13.63 3.78
CA GLU A 43 -4.40 -12.69 4.74
C GLU A 43 -5.61 -11.96 4.11
N PRO A 44 -6.80 -12.62 4.03
CA PRO A 44 -7.99 -12.07 3.36
C PRO A 44 -8.39 -10.68 3.83
N ILE A 45 -8.38 -10.48 5.14
CA ILE A 45 -8.50 -9.18 5.78
C ILE A 45 -7.16 -8.87 6.42
N ARG A 46 -6.51 -7.84 5.90
CA ARG A 46 -5.21 -7.39 6.38
C ARG A 46 -5.38 -6.24 7.35
N ILE A 47 -4.73 -6.37 8.50
CA ILE A 47 -4.76 -5.36 9.55
C ILE A 47 -3.35 -5.03 10.03
N ARG A 48 -3.07 -3.74 10.16
CA ARG A 48 -1.83 -3.21 10.75
C ARG A 48 -2.22 -2.25 11.86
N LYS A 49 -1.59 -2.39 13.03
CA LYS A 49 -1.91 -1.58 14.20
C LYS A 49 -0.66 -1.31 15.00
N SER A 50 -0.65 -0.17 15.67
CA SER A 50 0.37 0.20 16.62
C SER A 50 -0.27 0.84 17.86
N LEU A 51 0.47 0.78 18.97
CA LEU A 51 0.26 1.74 20.05
C LEU A 51 0.79 3.10 19.60
N GLY A 52 0.18 4.18 20.05
CA GLY A 52 0.52 5.54 19.65
C GLY A 52 -0.19 6.06 18.40
N ALA A 53 0.21 7.26 18.00
CA ALA A 53 -0.36 7.99 16.88
C ALA A 53 0.06 7.40 15.52
N VAL A 54 -0.35 8.07 14.44
CA VAL A 54 -0.14 7.64 13.05
C VAL A 54 1.32 7.34 12.72
N GLY A 55 2.29 8.08 13.29
CA GLY A 55 3.71 7.83 13.05
C GLY A 55 4.17 6.43 13.47
N GLU A 56 3.63 5.91 14.58
CA GLU A 56 3.91 4.53 15.01
C GLU A 56 3.29 3.49 14.06
N LEU A 57 2.13 3.81 13.47
CA LEU A 57 1.52 2.94 12.46
C LEU A 57 2.34 2.93 11.18
N VAL A 58 2.90 4.07 10.77
CA VAL A 58 3.82 4.14 9.62
C VAL A 58 5.05 3.26 9.89
N ARG A 59 5.62 3.31 11.10
CA ARG A 59 6.73 2.41 11.48
C ARG A 59 6.36 0.94 11.39
N GLU A 60 5.16 0.57 11.84
CA GLU A 60 4.63 -0.79 11.72
C GLU A 60 4.48 -1.18 10.24
N LEU A 61 3.94 -0.31 9.38
CA LEU A 61 3.77 -0.57 7.95
C LEU A 61 5.10 -0.87 7.26
N VAL A 62 6.18 -0.16 7.62
CA VAL A 62 7.50 -0.45 7.05
C VAL A 62 8.04 -1.81 7.53
N ARG A 63 7.66 -2.31 8.72
CA ARG A 63 8.04 -3.67 9.19
C ARG A 63 7.12 -4.76 8.61
N ASN A 64 5.85 -4.43 8.49
CA ASN A 64 4.77 -5.32 8.12
C ASN A 64 3.87 -4.61 7.10
N PRO A 65 4.23 -4.67 5.81
CA PRO A 65 3.56 -3.91 4.75
C PRO A 65 2.08 -4.22 4.63
N ALA A 66 1.31 -3.20 4.20
CA ALA A 66 -0.07 -3.35 3.79
C ALA A 66 -0.20 -4.08 2.44
N TYR A 67 0.81 -4.04 1.58
CA TYR A 67 0.84 -4.64 0.25
C TYR A 67 2.15 -5.40 0.01
N PRO A 68 2.40 -6.52 0.72
CA PRO A 68 3.65 -7.25 0.60
C PRO A 68 3.80 -7.89 -0.78
N ASP A 69 4.88 -7.61 -1.50
CA ASP A 69 5.20 -8.31 -2.74
C ASP A 69 5.93 -9.64 -2.48
N ARG A 70 5.17 -10.64 -2.04
CA ARG A 70 5.71 -11.98 -1.72
C ARG A 70 6.31 -12.67 -2.93
N ALA A 71 5.72 -12.48 -4.11
CA ALA A 71 6.13 -13.13 -5.34
C ALA A 71 7.51 -12.61 -5.76
N ALA A 72 7.70 -11.29 -5.79
CA ALA A 72 9.01 -10.70 -6.08
C ALA A 72 10.06 -11.04 -5.00
N LYS A 73 9.67 -11.07 -3.71
CA LYS A 73 10.56 -11.46 -2.62
C LYS A 73 11.03 -12.91 -2.73
N LEU A 74 10.14 -13.84 -3.09
CA LEU A 74 10.48 -15.25 -3.31
C LEU A 74 11.47 -15.38 -4.48
N LEU A 75 11.18 -14.68 -5.58
CA LEU A 75 12.04 -14.68 -6.76
C LEU A 75 13.43 -14.11 -6.46
N ALA A 76 13.51 -13.01 -5.71
CA ALA A 76 14.77 -12.44 -5.23
C ALA A 76 15.51 -13.37 -4.26
N ALA A 77 14.81 -14.17 -3.45
CA ALA A 77 15.44 -15.14 -2.58
C ALA A 77 16.07 -16.33 -3.35
N VAL A 78 15.49 -16.71 -4.48
CA VAL A 78 16.02 -17.78 -5.35
C VAL A 78 17.27 -17.33 -6.10
N ASN A 79 17.33 -16.05 -6.49
CA ASN A 79 18.52 -15.47 -7.10
C ASN A 79 18.83 -14.08 -6.51
N PRO A 80 19.53 -14.00 -5.37
CA PRO A 80 19.81 -12.73 -4.69
C PRO A 80 20.70 -11.77 -5.50
N ALA A 81 21.47 -12.30 -6.47
CA ALA A 81 22.29 -11.51 -7.38
C ALA A 81 21.50 -10.97 -8.58
N ALA A 82 20.24 -11.37 -8.75
CA ALA A 82 19.36 -10.85 -9.79
C ALA A 82 19.00 -9.40 -9.48
N GLY A 83 19.67 -8.47 -10.18
CA GLY A 83 19.21 -7.09 -10.28
C GLY A 83 18.05 -6.93 -11.27
N ASP A 84 17.75 -5.70 -11.62
CA ASP A 84 16.64 -5.35 -12.52
C ASP A 84 16.77 -5.99 -13.92
N GLU A 85 18.00 -6.20 -14.39
CA GLU A 85 18.28 -6.86 -15.68
C GLU A 85 17.77 -8.31 -15.72
N ALA A 86 18.00 -9.08 -14.65
CA ALA A 86 17.51 -10.45 -14.57
C ALA A 86 15.98 -10.51 -14.50
N ARG A 87 15.33 -9.53 -13.84
CA ARG A 87 13.86 -9.41 -13.86
C ARG A 87 13.33 -9.13 -15.26
N LEU A 88 14.00 -8.29 -16.03
CA LEU A 88 13.66 -8.04 -17.43
C LEU A 88 13.83 -9.29 -18.28
N GLU A 89 14.88 -10.08 -18.08
CA GLU A 89 15.05 -11.36 -18.78
C GLU A 89 13.93 -12.35 -18.45
N TRP A 90 13.57 -12.50 -17.18
CA TRP A 90 12.45 -13.35 -16.77
C TRP A 90 11.11 -12.87 -17.32
N ARG A 91 10.88 -11.55 -17.37
CA ARG A 91 9.70 -10.98 -18.03
C ARG A 91 9.65 -11.36 -19.50
N ARG A 92 10.77 -11.24 -20.24
CA ARG A 92 10.84 -11.64 -21.66
C ARG A 92 10.57 -13.13 -21.84
N ALA A 93 11.12 -13.97 -20.96
CA ALA A 93 10.87 -15.41 -20.98
C ALA A 93 9.39 -15.73 -20.72
N LEU A 94 8.75 -15.02 -19.77
CA LEU A 94 7.34 -15.17 -19.46
C LEU A 94 6.45 -14.70 -20.62
N LEU A 95 6.74 -13.56 -21.23
CA LEU A 95 6.08 -13.07 -22.45
C LEU A 95 6.15 -14.11 -23.58
N GLN A 96 7.33 -14.70 -23.79
CA GLN A 96 7.52 -15.76 -24.79
C GLN A 96 6.70 -17.00 -24.45
N MET A 97 6.69 -17.42 -23.17
CA MET A 97 5.89 -18.53 -22.69
C MET A 97 4.40 -18.30 -22.94
N GLU A 98 3.91 -17.07 -22.67
CA GLU A 98 2.52 -16.67 -22.87
C GLU A 98 2.16 -16.37 -24.34
N GLY A 99 3.15 -16.39 -25.25
CA GLY A 99 2.96 -16.00 -26.64
C GLY A 99 2.44 -14.57 -26.78
N LEU A 100 2.90 -13.67 -25.91
CA LEU A 100 2.52 -12.26 -25.90
C LEU A 100 3.68 -11.39 -26.42
N PRO A 101 3.40 -10.33 -27.20
CA PRO A 101 4.38 -9.29 -27.44
C PRO A 101 4.57 -8.44 -26.18
N GLU A 102 5.72 -7.79 -26.05
CA GLU A 102 5.87 -6.69 -25.10
C GLU A 102 5.05 -5.50 -25.60
N ILE A 103 4.13 -5.02 -24.76
CA ILE A 103 3.21 -3.92 -25.10
C ILE A 103 3.55 -2.69 -24.27
N ASP A 104 3.85 -1.60 -24.96
CA ASP A 104 3.85 -0.28 -24.36
C ASP A 104 2.39 0.15 -24.11
N ALA A 105 2.06 0.54 -22.87
CA ALA A 105 0.72 1.02 -22.50
C ALA A 105 0.37 2.41 -23.08
N GLY A 106 1.09 2.90 -24.08
CA GLY A 106 0.77 4.10 -24.84
C GLY A 106 1.40 5.39 -24.30
N GLY A 107 2.71 5.39 -24.01
CA GLY A 107 3.46 6.58 -23.57
C GLY A 107 4.93 6.25 -23.29
N GLU A 108 5.77 7.23 -22.99
CA GLU A 108 7.16 6.94 -22.60
C GLU A 108 7.19 6.23 -21.23
N GLY A 109 7.53 4.94 -21.23
CA GLY A 109 7.77 4.16 -20.02
C GLY A 109 6.54 3.47 -19.41
N ALA A 110 6.78 2.81 -18.27
CA ALA A 110 5.76 2.08 -17.53
C ALA A 110 4.63 3.02 -17.05
N PRO A 111 3.36 2.61 -17.11
CA PRO A 111 2.24 3.43 -16.64
C PRO A 111 2.27 3.59 -15.13
N GLY A 112 2.09 4.82 -14.65
CA GLY A 112 1.74 5.06 -13.26
C GLY A 112 0.30 4.63 -12.98
N PHE A 113 -0.03 4.31 -11.73
CA PHE A 113 -1.37 3.88 -11.37
C PHE A 113 -2.39 5.00 -11.58
N ASP A 114 -2.04 6.25 -11.31
CA ASP A 114 -2.90 7.41 -11.61
C ASP A 114 -3.23 7.51 -13.10
N ASP A 115 -2.30 7.18 -14.00
CA ASP A 115 -2.56 7.13 -15.45
C ASP A 115 -3.66 6.13 -15.81
N LEU A 116 -3.88 5.10 -14.99
CA LEU A 116 -4.89 4.07 -15.22
C LEU A 116 -6.27 4.43 -14.64
N VAL A 117 -6.31 5.24 -13.58
CA VAL A 117 -7.54 5.51 -12.81
C VAL A 117 -8.05 6.96 -12.92
N CYS A 118 -7.24 7.88 -13.45
CA CYS A 118 -7.64 9.26 -13.69
C CYS A 118 -8.79 9.38 -14.70
N LEU A 119 -9.67 10.36 -14.48
CA LEU A 119 -10.72 10.75 -15.43
C LEU A 119 -10.26 12.03 -16.14
N PRO A 120 -10.38 12.12 -17.48
CA PRO A 120 -11.37 11.45 -18.34
C PRO A 120 -10.94 10.09 -18.94
N PRO A 121 -11.88 9.17 -19.27
CA PRO A 121 -11.55 7.83 -19.81
C PRO A 121 -10.78 7.82 -21.14
N LYS A 122 -10.73 8.96 -21.85
CA LYS A 122 -9.95 9.11 -23.10
C LYS A 122 -8.47 9.32 -22.85
N GLU A 123 -8.11 9.75 -21.64
CA GLU A 123 -6.74 10.05 -21.23
C GLU A 123 -6.16 8.93 -20.38
N ALA A 124 -7.01 8.08 -19.81
CA ALA A 124 -6.58 6.92 -19.03
C ALA A 124 -5.88 5.89 -19.91
N ARG A 125 -4.65 5.53 -19.54
CA ARG A 125 -3.92 4.40 -20.12
C ARG A 125 -4.63 3.10 -19.78
N ARG A 126 -4.46 2.11 -20.65
CA ARG A 126 -5.04 0.76 -20.49
C ARG A 126 -3.92 -0.26 -20.46
N LEU A 127 -4.07 -1.26 -19.61
CA LEU A 127 -3.20 -2.41 -19.55
C LEU A 127 -3.79 -3.50 -20.45
N TYR A 128 -2.96 -3.98 -21.38
CA TYR A 128 -3.27 -5.12 -22.23
C TYR A 128 -2.38 -6.29 -21.80
N PRO A 129 -2.80 -7.55 -22.02
CA PRO A 129 -1.93 -8.70 -21.80
C PRO A 129 -0.60 -8.50 -22.54
N GLY A 130 0.51 -8.42 -21.80
CA GLY A 130 1.85 -8.13 -22.31
C GLY A 130 2.41 -6.77 -21.87
N THR A 131 1.61 -5.96 -21.17
CA THR A 131 2.07 -4.69 -20.58
C THR A 131 2.93 -4.93 -19.35
N GLY A 132 4.20 -4.53 -19.41
CA GLY A 132 5.11 -4.54 -18.26
C GLY A 132 5.02 -3.25 -17.43
N GLY A 133 5.15 -3.38 -16.12
CA GLY A 133 5.38 -2.25 -15.22
C GLY A 133 6.87 -1.94 -15.06
N ASP A 134 7.22 -1.03 -14.16
CA ASP A 134 8.60 -0.70 -13.83
C ASP A 134 9.30 -1.94 -13.22
N PRO A 135 10.36 -2.47 -13.85
CA PRO A 135 11.13 -3.59 -13.27
C PRO A 135 11.98 -3.17 -12.07
N GLY A 136 12.24 -1.86 -11.94
CA GLY A 136 13.16 -1.27 -10.98
C GLY A 136 12.79 -1.53 -9.53
N ALA A 137 13.83 -1.61 -8.70
CA ALA A 137 13.67 -1.43 -7.26
C ALA A 137 13.20 0.00 -6.94
N MET A 138 12.51 0.17 -5.81
CA MET A 138 12.14 1.50 -5.33
C MET A 138 13.40 2.34 -5.13
N PRO A 139 13.39 3.62 -5.56
CA PRO A 139 14.57 4.47 -5.43
C PRO A 139 14.90 4.74 -3.96
N VAL A 140 16.19 4.94 -3.74
CA VAL A 140 16.75 5.35 -2.45
C VAL A 140 17.22 6.79 -2.60
N PHE A 141 16.79 7.63 -1.67
CA PHE A 141 17.10 9.06 -1.66
C PHE A 141 18.11 9.39 -0.56
N HIS A 142 18.86 10.47 -0.79
CA HIS A 142 19.78 11.06 0.16
C HIS A 142 19.54 12.57 0.19
N ALA A 143 19.72 13.18 1.35
CA ALA A 143 19.70 14.63 1.51
C ALA A 143 20.84 15.01 2.45
N ASP A 144 21.74 15.88 2.03
CA ASP A 144 22.91 16.30 2.80
C ASP A 144 22.84 17.76 3.27
N THR A 145 21.80 18.49 2.85
CA THR A 145 21.51 19.86 3.29
C THR A 145 20.03 20.08 3.58
N PRO A 146 19.64 21.16 4.29
CA PRO A 146 18.25 21.54 4.47
C PRO A 146 17.49 21.74 3.16
N GLU A 147 18.13 22.34 2.15
CA GLU A 147 17.56 22.56 0.82
C GLU A 147 17.34 21.23 0.09
N ALA A 148 18.32 20.32 0.13
CA ALA A 148 18.17 18.98 -0.44
C ALA A 148 17.05 18.19 0.26
N LEU A 149 16.87 18.36 1.58
CA LEU A 149 15.75 17.78 2.30
C LEU A 149 14.41 18.42 1.88
N ALA A 150 14.37 19.72 1.64
CA ALA A 150 13.18 20.41 1.14
C ALA A 150 12.75 19.87 -0.24
N ASP A 151 13.71 19.79 -1.17
CA ASP A 151 13.50 19.25 -2.51
C ASP A 151 13.05 17.78 -2.45
N LEU A 152 13.65 16.99 -1.56
CA LEU A 152 13.24 15.61 -1.32
C LEU A 152 11.80 15.51 -0.79
N VAL A 153 11.43 16.34 0.20
CA VAL A 153 10.06 16.37 0.73
C VAL A 153 9.07 16.75 -0.37
N GLU A 154 9.37 17.78 -1.17
CA GLU A 154 8.53 18.17 -2.31
C GLU A 154 8.39 17.03 -3.33
N HIS A 155 9.50 16.38 -3.68
CA HIS A 155 9.49 15.23 -4.58
C HIS A 155 8.63 14.08 -4.02
N LEU A 156 8.77 13.74 -2.74
CA LEU A 156 7.98 12.67 -2.11
C LEU A 156 6.48 12.98 -2.07
N VAL A 157 6.11 14.24 -1.90
CA VAL A 157 4.71 14.68 -1.98
C VAL A 157 4.19 14.54 -3.41
N GLN A 158 4.91 15.02 -4.41
CA GLN A 158 4.44 15.06 -5.79
C GLN A 158 4.51 13.70 -6.49
N ALA A 159 5.64 13.02 -6.37
CA ALA A 159 5.94 11.77 -7.06
C ALA A 159 5.36 10.54 -6.35
N TYR A 160 5.13 10.57 -5.03
CA TYR A 160 4.62 9.41 -4.28
C TYR A 160 3.30 9.67 -3.53
N ASP A 161 2.76 10.88 -3.61
CA ASP A 161 1.56 11.30 -2.87
C ASP A 161 1.72 11.04 -1.37
N LEU A 162 2.93 11.26 -0.81
CA LEU A 162 3.20 11.07 0.61
C LEU A 162 2.76 12.28 1.44
N SER A 163 2.17 12.02 2.59
CA SER A 163 1.82 13.07 3.55
C SER A 163 3.02 13.46 4.40
N PRO A 164 3.06 14.70 4.95
CA PRO A 164 4.16 15.13 5.82
C PRO A 164 4.43 14.18 7.00
N VAL A 165 3.37 13.64 7.63
CA VAL A 165 3.54 12.68 8.74
C VAL A 165 4.19 11.37 8.30
N VAL A 166 3.89 10.90 7.08
CA VAL A 166 4.51 9.70 6.51
C VAL A 166 5.98 9.99 6.22
N ILE A 167 6.28 11.10 5.56
CA ILE A 167 7.65 11.51 5.23
C ILE A 167 8.49 11.64 6.52
N GLN A 168 7.99 12.37 7.52
CA GLN A 168 8.63 12.51 8.82
C GLN A 168 8.93 11.16 9.46
N SER A 169 7.95 10.25 9.47
CA SER A 169 8.09 8.93 10.09
C SER A 169 9.10 8.05 9.37
N LEU A 170 9.17 8.13 8.02
CA LEU A 170 10.15 7.41 7.22
C LEU A 170 11.57 7.96 7.44
N CYS A 171 11.75 9.28 7.36
CA CYS A 171 13.04 9.92 7.61
C CYS A 171 13.53 9.66 9.03
N ARG A 172 12.67 9.82 10.03
CA ARG A 172 13.02 9.56 11.43
C ARG A 172 13.46 8.12 11.66
N ARG A 173 12.75 7.15 11.06
CA ARG A 173 13.15 5.74 11.15
C ARG A 173 14.50 5.49 10.47
N ALA A 174 14.73 6.08 9.29
CA ALA A 174 16.00 5.94 8.57
C ALA A 174 17.15 6.52 9.40
N LEU A 175 16.94 7.68 10.02
CA LEU A 175 17.88 8.31 10.96
C LEU A 175 18.13 7.43 12.19
N GLU A 176 17.09 6.94 12.85
CA GLU A 176 17.20 6.03 14.00
C GLU A 176 18.01 4.77 13.66
N ALA A 177 17.88 4.25 12.44
CA ALA A 177 18.64 3.11 11.96
C ALA A 177 20.11 3.46 11.65
N ALA A 178 20.38 4.65 11.09
CA ALA A 178 21.74 5.10 10.80
C ALA A 178 22.51 5.52 12.07
N LEU A 179 21.80 5.99 13.10
CA LEU A 179 22.37 6.42 14.37
C LEU A 179 23.06 5.30 15.17
N SER A 180 22.73 4.03 14.95
CA SER A 180 23.35 2.93 15.70
C SER A 180 24.86 2.83 15.49
N ASP A 181 25.33 3.22 14.30
CA ASP A 181 26.71 3.06 13.86
C ASP A 181 27.39 4.41 13.58
N PHE A 182 26.68 5.52 13.79
CA PHE A 182 27.18 6.86 13.47
C PHE A 182 28.00 7.43 14.65
N PRO A 183 29.24 7.89 14.41
CA PRO A 183 30.07 8.46 15.46
C PRO A 183 29.54 9.85 15.88
N LEU A 184 29.13 9.99 17.14
CA LEU A 184 28.67 11.26 17.71
C LEU A 184 29.79 11.95 18.50
N ALA A 185 29.79 13.27 18.46
CA ALA A 185 30.61 14.09 19.36
C ALA A 185 30.17 13.88 20.83
N GLU A 186 31.10 14.06 21.79
CA GLU A 186 30.83 13.81 23.21
C GLU A 186 29.63 14.57 23.78
N ASN A 187 29.30 15.73 23.20
CA ASN A 187 28.23 16.61 23.67
C ASN A 187 26.90 16.45 22.90
N VAL A 188 26.83 15.58 21.89
CA VAL A 188 25.64 15.41 21.05
C VAL A 188 25.01 14.06 21.33
N THR A 189 23.75 14.05 21.78
CA THR A 189 23.01 12.81 21.98
C THR A 189 22.19 12.44 20.74
N PRO A 190 21.86 11.16 20.53
CA PRO A 190 20.94 10.75 19.47
C PRO A 190 19.58 11.48 19.55
N GLN A 191 19.12 11.76 20.76
CA GLN A 191 17.84 12.44 20.99
C GLN A 191 17.88 13.90 20.55
N ASP A 192 19.02 14.58 20.74
CA ASP A 192 19.21 15.96 20.27
C ASP A 192 19.12 16.03 18.74
N LEU A 193 19.73 15.07 18.03
CA LEU A 193 19.66 15.01 16.57
C LEU A 193 18.25 14.75 16.05
N LEU A 194 17.50 13.84 16.68
CA LEU A 194 16.12 13.56 16.29
C LEU A 194 15.20 14.77 16.54
N GLN A 195 15.38 15.48 17.66
CA GLN A 195 14.64 16.71 17.94
C GLN A 195 14.99 17.83 16.98
N LEU A 196 16.29 17.99 16.67
CA LEU A 196 16.77 18.95 15.69
C LEU A 196 16.19 18.67 14.30
N PHE A 197 16.17 17.40 13.89
CA PHE A 197 15.53 16.97 12.65
C PHE A 197 14.03 17.31 12.64
N ASP A 198 13.30 16.99 13.70
CA ASP A 198 11.86 17.29 13.81
C ASP A 198 11.63 18.81 13.66
N GLN A 199 12.45 19.67 14.28
CA GLN A 199 12.37 21.14 14.15
C GLN A 199 12.65 21.63 12.73
N VAL A 200 13.68 21.07 12.07
CA VAL A 200 14.01 21.42 10.67
C VAL A 200 12.85 21.08 9.75
N LEU A 201 12.28 19.89 9.90
CA LEU A 201 11.19 19.40 9.07
C LEU A 201 9.90 20.21 9.30
N GLU A 202 9.57 20.56 10.54
CA GLU A 202 8.46 21.47 10.85
C GLU A 202 8.69 22.86 10.24
N GLY A 203 9.95 23.34 10.26
CA GLY A 203 10.36 24.59 9.66
C GLY A 203 10.18 24.66 8.15
N LEU A 204 10.18 23.54 7.43
CA LEU A 204 9.96 23.49 5.96
C LEU A 204 8.56 23.98 5.55
N ALA A 205 7.57 23.86 6.44
CA ALA A 205 6.22 24.35 6.16
C ALA A 205 6.08 25.88 6.29
N SER A 206 7.11 26.55 6.81
CA SER A 206 7.11 28.00 7.06
C SER A 206 7.76 28.77 5.91
N PRO A 207 7.22 29.92 5.47
CA PRO A 207 7.90 30.78 4.49
C PRO A 207 9.22 31.41 5.02
N HIS A 208 9.53 31.22 6.30
CA HIS A 208 10.74 31.72 6.97
C HIS A 208 11.79 30.64 7.25
N SER A 209 11.74 29.48 6.58
CA SER A 209 12.66 28.36 6.86
C SER A 209 14.14 28.75 6.86
N PRO A 210 14.68 29.53 5.90
CA PRO A 210 16.11 29.82 5.86
C PRO A 210 16.61 30.58 7.09
N SER A 211 15.82 31.53 7.60
CA SER A 211 16.16 32.28 8.82
C SER A 211 16.08 31.40 10.07
N LEU A 212 15.09 30.49 10.14
CA LEU A 212 14.94 29.55 11.25
C LEU A 212 16.13 28.59 11.29
N TRP A 213 16.53 28.05 10.14
CA TRP A 213 17.69 27.15 10.06
C TRP A 213 18.99 27.83 10.47
N ALA A 214 19.21 29.07 10.05
CA ALA A 214 20.39 29.84 10.45
C ALA A 214 20.43 30.08 11.97
N GLU A 215 19.27 30.37 12.60
CA GLU A 215 19.15 30.52 14.04
C GLU A 215 19.42 29.20 14.77
N THR A 216 18.77 28.11 14.35
CA THR A 216 18.96 26.77 14.91
C THR A 216 20.41 26.29 14.79
N ALA A 217 21.05 26.47 13.62
CA ALA A 217 22.44 26.14 13.40
C ALA A 217 23.38 26.93 14.32
N SER A 218 23.07 28.21 14.59
CA SER A 218 23.86 29.03 15.51
C SER A 218 23.71 28.61 16.98
N LEU A 219 22.54 28.09 17.37
CA LEU A 219 22.29 27.64 18.75
C LEU A 219 22.94 26.29 19.05
N HIS A 220 22.98 25.40 18.05
CA HIS A 220 23.48 24.03 18.20
C HIS A 220 24.42 23.62 17.05
N PRO A 221 25.60 24.26 16.91
CA PRO A 221 26.46 24.08 15.74
C PRO A 221 26.97 22.64 15.57
N GLU A 222 27.40 21.99 16.67
CA GLU A 222 27.90 20.60 16.62
C GLU A 222 26.79 19.60 16.24
N ALA A 223 25.58 19.75 16.81
CA ALA A 223 24.46 18.89 16.49
C ALA A 223 23.94 19.13 15.06
N TRP A 224 23.97 20.38 14.58
CA TRP A 224 23.63 20.74 13.22
C TRP A 224 24.57 20.09 12.20
N GLU A 225 25.88 20.21 12.40
CA GLU A 225 26.85 19.57 11.52
C GLU A 225 26.71 18.04 11.53
N ALA A 226 26.57 17.44 12.73
CA ALA A 226 26.38 16.00 12.88
C ALA A 226 25.09 15.50 12.20
N LEU A 227 23.98 16.26 12.28
CA LEU A 227 22.72 15.91 11.62
C LEU A 227 22.91 15.79 10.10
N TRP A 228 23.57 16.76 9.47
CA TRP A 228 23.73 16.77 8.01
C TRP A 228 24.75 15.74 7.52
N GLN A 229 25.82 15.50 8.29
CA GLN A 229 26.73 14.38 8.03
C GLN A 229 26.01 13.03 8.10
N LEU A 230 25.12 12.85 9.09
CA LEU A 230 24.29 11.65 9.23
C LEU A 230 23.29 11.52 8.09
N MET A 231 22.57 12.60 7.75
CA MET A 231 21.59 12.63 6.67
C MET A 231 22.22 12.30 5.31
N ALA A 232 23.44 12.77 5.04
CA ALA A 232 24.18 12.47 3.82
C ALA A 232 24.40 10.96 3.60
N VAL A 233 24.66 10.21 4.69
CA VAL A 233 24.89 8.76 4.65
C VAL A 233 23.63 7.94 4.93
N CYS A 234 22.51 8.58 5.24
CA CYS A 234 21.25 7.93 5.60
C CYS A 234 20.41 7.63 4.36
N PRO A 235 20.27 6.36 3.93
CA PRO A 235 19.43 6.02 2.79
C PRO A 235 17.95 6.10 3.16
N LEU A 236 17.19 6.98 2.49
CA LEU A 236 15.75 7.03 2.60
C LEU A 236 15.11 6.19 1.49
N ALA A 237 14.66 4.98 1.83
CA ALA A 237 13.90 4.14 0.92
C ALA A 237 12.39 4.37 1.07
N VAL A 238 11.70 4.55 -0.06
CA VAL A 238 10.23 4.59 -0.08
C VAL A 238 9.68 3.15 -0.02
N PRO A 239 8.85 2.81 0.98
CA PRO A 239 8.27 1.48 1.08
C PRO A 239 7.40 1.10 -0.12
N GLU A 240 7.34 -0.20 -0.41
CA GLU A 240 6.51 -0.77 -1.49
C GLU A 240 5.03 -0.37 -1.36
N ASP A 241 4.54 -0.17 -0.13
CA ASP A 241 3.17 0.27 0.15
C ASP A 241 2.76 1.57 -0.56
N TYR A 242 3.74 2.41 -0.91
CA TYR A 242 3.53 3.71 -1.55
C TYR A 242 3.99 3.75 -3.01
N ASP A 243 4.37 2.60 -3.57
CA ASP A 243 4.70 2.48 -4.98
C ASP A 243 3.49 2.81 -5.85
N ARG A 244 3.72 3.62 -6.88
CA ARG A 244 2.72 4.11 -7.83
C ARG A 244 2.81 3.42 -9.20
N ASP A 245 3.61 2.36 -9.35
CA ASP A 245 3.60 1.56 -10.56
C ASP A 245 2.18 1.01 -10.86
N GLY A 246 1.72 1.21 -12.09
CA GLY A 246 0.35 0.90 -12.49
C GLY A 246 0.07 -0.60 -12.51
N VAL A 247 1.03 -1.43 -12.91
CA VAL A 247 0.86 -2.88 -12.97
C VAL A 247 0.80 -3.47 -11.56
N ARG A 248 1.72 -3.10 -10.66
CA ARG A 248 1.67 -3.45 -9.23
C ARG A 248 0.38 -2.95 -8.57
N GLY A 249 -0.03 -1.72 -8.89
CA GLY A 249 -1.30 -1.15 -8.42
C GLY A 249 -2.51 -2.01 -8.81
N VAL A 250 -2.56 -2.49 -10.06
CA VAL A 250 -3.60 -3.41 -10.52
C VAL A 250 -3.50 -4.77 -9.81
N PHE A 251 -2.31 -5.34 -9.61
CA PHE A 251 -2.16 -6.58 -8.83
C PHE A 251 -2.69 -6.44 -7.40
N ARG A 252 -2.47 -5.31 -6.73
CA ARG A 252 -3.04 -5.04 -5.39
C ARG A 252 -4.57 -5.05 -5.41
N LEU A 253 -5.18 -4.49 -6.45
CA LEU A 253 -6.63 -4.52 -6.64
C LEU A 253 -7.14 -5.94 -6.88
N LEU A 254 -6.47 -6.71 -7.74
CA LEU A 254 -6.84 -8.08 -8.05
C LEU A 254 -6.70 -8.99 -6.83
N ASP A 255 -5.60 -8.88 -6.08
CA ASP A 255 -5.40 -9.58 -4.81
C ASP A 255 -6.55 -9.30 -3.85
N SER A 256 -6.87 -8.02 -3.68
CA SER A 256 -7.90 -7.55 -2.75
C SER A 256 -9.31 -7.96 -3.16
N ALA A 257 -9.64 -7.90 -4.45
CA ALA A 257 -11.00 -8.12 -4.96
C ALA A 257 -11.29 -9.58 -5.30
N LEU A 258 -10.24 -10.39 -5.56
CA LEU A 258 -10.36 -11.79 -5.98
C LEU A 258 -9.67 -12.73 -5.00
N LEU A 259 -8.36 -12.60 -4.76
CA LEU A 259 -7.60 -13.60 -4.01
C LEU A 259 -8.00 -13.63 -2.52
N SER A 260 -8.35 -12.49 -1.94
CA SER A 260 -8.91 -12.42 -0.58
C SER A 260 -10.16 -13.28 -0.38
N ARG A 261 -10.92 -13.58 -1.44
CA ARG A 261 -12.15 -14.39 -1.39
C ARG A 261 -11.88 -15.88 -1.48
N ILE A 262 -10.69 -16.30 -1.90
CA ILE A 262 -10.35 -17.70 -2.16
C ILE A 262 -10.51 -18.57 -0.90
N PRO A 263 -10.03 -18.18 0.31
CA PRO A 263 -10.20 -19.03 1.49
C PRO A 263 -11.67 -19.30 1.84
N ALA A 264 -12.57 -18.35 1.55
CA ALA A 264 -14.00 -18.52 1.75
C ALA A 264 -14.70 -19.23 0.56
N ASN A 265 -14.06 -19.27 -0.61
CA ASN A 265 -14.60 -19.90 -1.81
C ASN A 265 -13.48 -20.57 -2.65
N PRO A 266 -13.02 -21.78 -2.28
CA PRO A 266 -11.93 -22.45 -2.97
C PRO A 266 -12.19 -22.76 -4.45
N ALA A 267 -13.47 -22.90 -4.85
CA ALA A 267 -13.87 -23.12 -6.25
C ALA A 267 -13.51 -21.94 -7.17
N LEU A 268 -13.16 -20.78 -6.62
CA LEU A 268 -12.58 -19.67 -7.39
C LEU A 268 -11.32 -20.09 -8.14
N HIS A 269 -10.42 -20.88 -7.53
CA HIS A 269 -9.20 -21.32 -8.21
C HIS A 269 -9.50 -22.14 -9.47
N GLU A 270 -10.41 -23.10 -9.37
CA GLU A 270 -10.81 -23.96 -10.49
C GLU A 270 -11.47 -23.13 -11.59
N ARG A 271 -12.38 -22.21 -11.21
CA ARG A 271 -13.03 -21.31 -12.15
C ARG A 271 -12.03 -20.41 -12.88
N MET A 272 -11.06 -19.85 -12.16
CA MET A 272 -10.02 -19.01 -12.75
C MET A 272 -9.11 -19.81 -13.68
N THR A 273 -8.79 -21.05 -13.33
CA THR A 273 -8.00 -21.96 -14.20
C THR A 273 -8.77 -22.28 -15.48
N ALA A 274 -10.06 -22.61 -15.37
CA ALA A 274 -10.91 -22.85 -16.54
C ALA A 274 -11.05 -21.60 -17.44
N LEU A 275 -11.12 -20.41 -16.82
CA LEU A 275 -11.16 -19.15 -17.56
C LEU A 275 -9.84 -18.85 -18.27
N LEU A 276 -8.69 -19.06 -17.61
CA LEU A 276 -7.39 -18.91 -18.25
C LEU A 276 -7.26 -19.86 -19.45
N GLN A 277 -7.66 -21.13 -19.28
CA GLN A 277 -7.62 -22.13 -20.36
C GLN A 277 -8.57 -21.79 -21.52
N SER A 278 -9.71 -21.14 -21.26
CA SER A 278 -10.61 -20.71 -22.33
C SER A 278 -10.06 -19.51 -23.10
N LEU A 279 -9.37 -18.59 -22.42
CA LEU A 279 -8.71 -17.43 -23.02
C LEU A 279 -7.36 -17.76 -23.67
N TRP A 280 -6.73 -18.85 -23.25
CA TRP A 280 -5.43 -19.31 -23.73
C TRP A 280 -5.38 -20.85 -23.83
N PRO A 281 -6.04 -21.45 -24.85
CA PRO A 281 -6.18 -22.91 -24.97
C PRO A 281 -4.86 -23.66 -25.08
N GLU A 282 -3.81 -23.01 -25.59
CA GLU A 282 -2.48 -23.59 -25.74
C GLU A 282 -1.84 -24.00 -24.40
N THR A 283 -2.24 -23.37 -23.28
CA THR A 283 -1.81 -23.76 -21.91
C THR A 283 -2.12 -25.21 -21.58
N ALA A 284 -3.23 -25.74 -22.09
CA ALA A 284 -3.63 -27.12 -21.84
C ALA A 284 -2.61 -28.14 -22.40
N SER A 285 -1.75 -27.70 -23.34
CA SER A 285 -0.78 -28.55 -24.03
C SER A 285 0.69 -28.28 -23.65
N ALA A 286 1.04 -27.07 -23.20
CA ALA A 286 2.43 -26.63 -23.08
C ALA A 286 3.09 -26.88 -21.71
N ALA A 287 2.31 -26.83 -20.62
CA ALA A 287 2.68 -27.25 -19.27
C ALA A 287 1.44 -27.03 -18.39
N PRO A 288 1.06 -27.95 -17.48
CA PRO A 288 -0.17 -27.81 -16.69
C PRO A 288 0.03 -26.84 -15.51
N LEU A 289 0.49 -25.62 -15.77
CA LEU A 289 0.48 -24.57 -14.76
C LEU A 289 -0.98 -24.16 -14.50
N THR A 290 -1.32 -24.06 -13.23
CA THR A 290 -2.58 -23.48 -12.78
C THR A 290 -2.59 -21.97 -13.04
N TRP A 291 -3.79 -21.38 -13.07
CA TRP A 291 -3.91 -19.92 -13.19
C TRP A 291 -3.12 -19.18 -12.09
N TYR A 292 -3.13 -19.72 -10.88
CA TYR A 292 -2.48 -19.10 -9.75
C TYR A 292 -0.94 -19.09 -9.88
N GLU A 293 -0.35 -20.16 -10.39
CA GLU A 293 1.10 -20.22 -10.63
C GLU A 293 1.54 -19.19 -11.67
N VAL A 294 0.80 -19.09 -12.79
CA VAL A 294 1.06 -18.07 -13.81
C VAL A 294 0.86 -16.66 -13.25
N TYR A 295 -0.21 -16.43 -12.49
CA TYR A 295 -0.48 -15.14 -11.84
C TYR A 295 0.65 -14.71 -10.90
N GLN A 296 1.21 -15.63 -10.10
CA GLN A 296 2.33 -15.32 -9.21
C GLN A 296 3.62 -15.03 -9.99
N LEU A 297 3.86 -15.72 -11.10
CA LEU A 297 5.00 -15.43 -11.99
C LEU A 297 4.86 -14.03 -12.62
N GLU A 298 3.70 -13.71 -13.17
CA GLU A 298 3.36 -12.40 -13.72
C GLU A 298 3.57 -11.29 -12.69
N LYS A 299 3.06 -11.47 -11.48
CA LYS A 299 3.25 -10.54 -10.36
C LYS A 299 4.73 -10.36 -10.00
N ALA A 300 5.48 -11.45 -9.90
CA ALA A 300 6.89 -11.40 -9.50
C ALA A 300 7.79 -10.63 -10.48
N VAL A 301 7.45 -10.62 -11.77
CA VAL A 301 8.19 -9.89 -12.82
C VAL A 301 7.51 -8.58 -13.23
N ASN A 302 6.48 -8.17 -12.49
CA ASN A 302 5.67 -6.99 -12.72
C ASN A 302 5.13 -6.90 -14.16
N LEU A 303 4.44 -7.95 -14.60
CA LEU A 303 3.85 -8.08 -15.93
C LEU A 303 2.34 -8.25 -15.83
N PHE A 304 1.56 -7.43 -16.53
CA PHE A 304 0.13 -7.69 -16.71
C PHE A 304 -0.04 -8.70 -17.86
N GLY A 305 -0.05 -9.99 -17.51
CA GLY A 305 -0.14 -11.10 -18.46
C GLY A 305 -1.56 -11.66 -18.60
N ARG A 306 -1.65 -12.90 -19.11
CA ARG A 306 -2.93 -13.57 -19.37
C ARG A 306 -3.67 -13.96 -18.08
N ALA A 307 -2.97 -14.35 -17.03
CA ALA A 307 -3.57 -14.70 -15.75
C ALA A 307 -4.15 -13.48 -15.04
N ALA A 308 -3.43 -12.36 -15.00
CA ALA A 308 -3.94 -11.08 -14.51
C ALA A 308 -5.14 -10.59 -15.34
N SER A 309 -5.07 -10.73 -16.67
CA SER A 309 -6.17 -10.41 -17.58
C SER A 309 -7.41 -11.28 -17.32
N ALA A 310 -7.24 -12.58 -17.11
CA ALA A 310 -8.34 -13.49 -16.74
C ALA A 310 -8.97 -13.08 -15.41
N ALA A 311 -8.16 -12.73 -14.41
CA ALA A 311 -8.62 -12.25 -13.10
C ALA A 311 -9.48 -10.99 -13.22
N LEU A 312 -8.99 -10.02 -13.99
CA LEU A 312 -9.74 -8.80 -14.27
C LEU A 312 -11.04 -9.09 -15.03
N HIS A 313 -11.01 -9.98 -16.02
CA HIS A 313 -12.21 -10.37 -16.76
C HIS A 313 -13.28 -10.98 -15.85
N ALA A 314 -12.89 -11.88 -14.94
CA ALA A 314 -13.82 -12.46 -13.98
C ALA A 314 -14.47 -11.39 -13.09
N LEU A 315 -13.67 -10.44 -12.58
CA LEU A 315 -14.19 -9.31 -11.79
C LEU A 315 -15.07 -8.38 -12.62
N GLN A 316 -14.75 -8.16 -13.89
CA GLN A 316 -15.59 -7.38 -14.80
C GLN A 316 -16.98 -8.01 -14.97
N GLN A 317 -17.05 -9.33 -15.15
CA GLN A 317 -18.31 -10.07 -15.27
C GLN A 317 -19.10 -10.09 -13.95
N GLU A 318 -18.42 -10.26 -12.81
CA GLU A 318 -19.08 -10.43 -11.50
C GLU A 318 -19.48 -9.12 -10.83
N MET A 319 -18.71 -8.05 -11.03
CA MET A 319 -18.85 -6.81 -10.25
C MET A 319 -19.12 -5.60 -11.15
N VAL A 320 -18.36 -5.43 -12.24
CA VAL A 320 -18.40 -4.20 -13.05
C VAL A 320 -19.63 -4.16 -13.94
N LEU A 321 -19.80 -5.13 -14.83
CA LEU A 321 -20.91 -5.14 -15.79
C LEU A 321 -22.28 -5.18 -15.10
N PRO A 322 -22.50 -5.95 -14.02
CA PRO A 322 -23.76 -5.89 -13.27
C PRO A 322 -24.02 -4.51 -12.65
N ALA A 323 -22.99 -3.86 -12.09
CA ALA A 323 -23.13 -2.53 -11.52
C ALA A 323 -23.47 -1.47 -12.58
N LEU A 324 -22.85 -1.55 -13.76
CA LEU A 324 -23.15 -0.64 -14.88
C LEU A 324 -24.51 -0.92 -15.52
N ALA A 325 -24.92 -2.18 -15.61
CA ALA A 325 -26.24 -2.54 -16.13
C ALA A 325 -27.39 -2.08 -15.21
N ALA A 326 -27.13 -1.91 -13.91
CA ALA A 326 -28.10 -1.39 -12.96
C ALA A 326 -28.40 0.12 -13.16
N ASP A 327 -27.55 0.85 -13.88
CA ASP A 327 -27.71 2.27 -14.20
C ASP A 327 -27.88 2.48 -15.72
N PRO A 328 -29.08 2.83 -16.21
CA PRO A 328 -29.33 3.07 -17.63
C PRO A 328 -28.43 4.14 -18.26
N SER A 329 -27.93 5.11 -17.48
CA SER A 329 -27.02 6.15 -17.97
C SER A 329 -25.61 5.63 -18.27
N SER A 330 -25.28 4.43 -17.77
CA SER A 330 -23.97 3.79 -17.90
C SER A 330 -23.88 2.82 -19.09
N ALA A 331 -24.88 2.75 -19.98
CA ALA A 331 -24.90 1.80 -21.11
C ALA A 331 -23.68 1.95 -22.05
N ALA A 332 -23.30 3.19 -22.37
CA ALA A 332 -22.11 3.46 -23.19
C ALA A 332 -20.81 3.05 -22.49
N ALA A 333 -20.75 3.20 -21.16
CA ALA A 333 -19.62 2.79 -20.36
C ALA A 333 -19.50 1.26 -20.29
N ALA A 334 -20.62 0.55 -20.10
CA ALA A 334 -20.66 -0.91 -20.14
C ALA A 334 -20.19 -1.47 -21.50
N ALA A 335 -20.59 -0.83 -22.60
CA ALA A 335 -20.15 -1.21 -23.95
C ALA A 335 -18.65 -0.93 -24.21
N ALA A 336 -18.02 -0.05 -23.44
CA ALA A 336 -16.60 0.29 -23.57
C ALA A 336 -15.68 -0.65 -22.77
N VAL A 337 -16.22 -1.46 -21.85
CA VAL A 337 -15.48 -2.45 -21.08
C VAL A 337 -15.02 -3.56 -22.02
N THR A 338 -13.70 -3.73 -22.12
CA THR A 338 -13.10 -4.79 -22.93
C THR A 338 -12.69 -5.95 -22.02
N PRO A 339 -13.14 -7.19 -22.28
CA PRO A 339 -12.79 -8.37 -21.50
C PRO A 339 -11.30 -8.46 -21.18
N GLY A 340 -10.95 -8.41 -19.90
CA GLY A 340 -9.59 -8.63 -19.41
C GLY A 340 -8.58 -7.53 -19.74
N VAL A 341 -9.02 -6.42 -20.34
CA VAL A 341 -8.22 -5.20 -20.54
C VAL A 341 -8.60 -4.20 -19.46
N SER A 342 -7.61 -3.52 -18.88
CA SER A 342 -7.90 -2.53 -17.84
C SER A 342 -8.54 -1.27 -18.43
N ASP A 343 -9.42 -0.67 -17.63
CA ASP A 343 -10.01 0.64 -17.89
C ASP A 343 -10.30 1.32 -16.54
N ALA A 344 -10.26 2.65 -16.54
CA ALA A 344 -10.40 3.45 -15.31
C ALA A 344 -11.69 3.14 -14.53
N LEU A 345 -12.78 2.80 -15.21
CA LEU A 345 -14.06 2.53 -14.58
C LEU A 345 -14.04 1.16 -13.89
N SER A 346 -13.59 0.11 -14.58
CA SER A 346 -13.40 -1.22 -14.01
C SER A 346 -12.51 -1.17 -12.76
N LEU A 347 -11.34 -0.52 -12.86
CA LEU A 347 -10.38 -0.44 -11.75
C LEU A 347 -10.96 0.29 -10.53
N ARG A 348 -11.69 1.39 -10.74
CA ARG A 348 -12.34 2.12 -9.64
C ARG A 348 -13.48 1.34 -8.98
N LEU A 349 -14.25 0.58 -9.74
CA LEU A 349 -15.37 -0.21 -9.21
C LEU A 349 -14.91 -1.41 -8.39
N ILE A 350 -13.73 -1.97 -8.68
CA ILE A 350 -13.15 -3.08 -7.90
C ILE A 350 -12.25 -2.61 -6.75
N THR A 351 -12.05 -1.30 -6.58
CA THR A 351 -11.17 -0.79 -5.53
C THR A 351 -11.77 -1.09 -4.15
N PRO A 352 -11.06 -1.82 -3.26
CA PRO A 352 -11.57 -2.09 -1.92
C PRO A 352 -11.50 -0.84 -1.04
N PRO A 353 -12.38 -0.68 -0.05
CA PRO A 353 -12.24 0.36 0.94
C PRO A 353 -11.06 0.07 1.89
N ILE A 354 -10.43 1.13 2.39
CA ILE A 354 -9.49 1.07 3.52
C ILE A 354 -10.15 1.79 4.69
N ILE A 355 -10.15 1.15 5.86
CA ILE A 355 -10.65 1.74 7.10
C ILE A 355 -9.52 1.91 8.10
N ALA A 356 -9.39 3.08 8.68
CA ALA A 356 -8.53 3.33 9.82
C ALA A 356 -9.34 3.73 11.05
N HIS A 357 -8.79 3.40 12.20
CA HIS A 357 -9.35 3.74 13.49
C HIS A 357 -8.25 4.14 14.46
N GLY A 358 -8.37 5.34 15.02
CA GLY A 358 -7.60 5.78 16.17
C GLY A 358 -8.43 5.58 17.44
N ARG A 359 -7.85 5.02 18.51
CA ARG A 359 -8.50 4.89 19.81
C ARG A 359 -7.94 5.89 20.85
N TRP A 360 -8.84 6.43 21.67
CA TRP A 360 -8.53 7.11 22.93
C TRP A 360 -9.09 6.30 24.09
N ALA A 361 -8.23 5.80 24.96
CA ALA A 361 -8.58 5.07 26.16
C ALA A 361 -8.95 6.02 27.31
N LEU A 362 -10.22 6.01 27.70
CA LEU A 362 -10.68 6.64 28.95
C LEU A 362 -10.91 5.63 30.08
N GLN A 363 -11.20 4.37 29.75
CA GLN A 363 -11.69 3.38 30.70
C GLN A 363 -10.73 2.20 30.94
N SER A 364 -9.81 1.92 30.00
CA SER A 364 -8.87 0.80 30.12
C SER A 364 -7.59 1.07 29.31
N PRO A 365 -6.43 0.57 29.76
CA PRO A 365 -5.19 0.70 29.02
C PRO A 365 -5.32 0.18 27.58
N VAL A 366 -4.60 0.83 26.68
CA VAL A 366 -4.50 0.38 25.29
C VAL A 366 -3.43 -0.71 25.19
N THR A 367 -3.77 -1.78 24.49
CA THR A 367 -2.92 -2.91 24.15
C THR A 367 -3.13 -3.24 22.68
N LEU A 368 -2.16 -3.85 22.00
CA LEU A 368 -2.34 -4.24 20.59
C LEU A 368 -3.58 -5.12 20.36
N ALA A 369 -3.91 -5.97 21.33
CA ALA A 369 -5.08 -6.85 21.27
C ALA A 369 -6.41 -6.06 21.26
N ASN A 370 -6.50 -4.95 21.99
CA ASN A 370 -7.71 -4.13 22.06
C ASN A 370 -7.63 -2.85 21.17
N CYS A 371 -6.61 -2.74 20.33
CA CYS A 371 -6.53 -1.74 19.25
C CYS A 371 -7.46 -2.14 18.11
N HIS A 372 -8.06 -1.15 17.44
CA HIS A 372 -8.87 -1.37 16.26
C HIS A 372 -8.03 -1.35 14.97
N PRO A 373 -8.54 -1.91 13.86
CA PRO A 373 -9.81 -2.66 13.71
C PRO A 373 -9.76 -4.09 14.28
N PHE A 374 -10.87 -4.68 14.68
CA PHE A 374 -10.93 -6.08 15.15
C PHE A 374 -11.20 -7.06 14.02
N LEU A 375 -10.64 -8.26 14.10
CA LEU A 375 -11.02 -9.38 13.24
C LEU A 375 -12.09 -10.23 13.92
N ASP A 376 -12.93 -10.87 13.12
CA ASP A 376 -13.69 -12.03 13.58
C ASP A 376 -12.80 -13.28 13.69
N GLU A 377 -13.33 -14.35 14.27
CA GLU A 377 -12.60 -15.61 14.51
C GLU A 377 -12.08 -16.24 13.22
N THR A 378 -12.81 -16.08 12.12
CA THR A 378 -12.45 -16.61 10.80
C THR A 378 -11.54 -15.67 10.00
N ARG A 379 -11.25 -14.47 10.51
CA ARG A 379 -10.46 -13.42 9.85
C ARG A 379 -10.99 -13.02 8.48
N GLN A 380 -12.29 -13.11 8.30
CA GLN A 380 -13.00 -12.74 7.06
C GLN A 380 -13.69 -11.37 7.19
N ARG A 381 -13.72 -10.79 8.39
CA ARG A 381 -14.37 -9.49 8.64
C ARG A 381 -13.50 -8.61 9.53
N ALA A 382 -13.42 -7.33 9.19
CA ALA A 382 -12.86 -6.30 10.06
C ALA A 382 -13.98 -5.40 10.62
N ILE A 383 -13.86 -5.01 11.89
CA ILE A 383 -14.80 -4.09 12.55
C ILE A 383 -14.03 -2.96 13.24
N ALA A 384 -14.33 -1.72 12.88
CA ALA A 384 -13.97 -0.53 13.63
C ALA A 384 -15.21 -0.04 14.41
N VAL A 385 -15.09 0.18 15.72
CA VAL A 385 -16.21 0.60 16.56
C VAL A 385 -15.81 1.86 17.29
N ASN A 386 -16.54 2.95 17.05
CA ASN A 386 -16.46 4.14 17.88
C ASN A 386 -17.54 4.06 18.95
N GLY A 387 -17.15 3.99 20.22
CA GLY A 387 -18.09 3.94 21.32
C GLY A 387 -17.42 3.64 22.65
N GLN A 388 -18.13 3.95 23.73
CA GLN A 388 -17.81 3.46 25.07
C GLN A 388 -18.74 2.29 25.38
N PHE A 389 -18.18 1.17 25.81
CA PHE A 389 -18.98 0.09 26.38
C PHE A 389 -19.10 0.35 27.88
N ASP A 390 -20.32 0.59 28.35
CA ASP A 390 -20.55 0.57 29.80
C ASP A 390 -20.42 -0.88 30.32
N ALA A 391 -19.95 -1.03 31.56
CA ALA A 391 -19.72 -2.34 32.17
C ALA A 391 -21.01 -3.20 32.26
N GLY A 392 -22.19 -2.57 32.33
CA GLY A 392 -23.48 -3.25 32.31
C GLY A 392 -23.79 -3.87 30.94
N MET A 393 -23.47 -3.17 29.86
CA MET A 393 -23.55 -3.68 28.49
C MET A 393 -22.61 -4.86 28.30
N GLU A 394 -21.34 -4.75 28.71
CA GLU A 394 -20.38 -5.84 28.62
C GLU A 394 -20.87 -7.10 29.36
N THR A 395 -21.41 -6.92 30.57
CA THR A 395 -21.98 -8.02 31.36
C THR A 395 -23.19 -8.66 30.66
N ARG A 396 -24.08 -7.86 30.05
CA ARG A 396 -25.21 -8.36 29.27
C ARG A 396 -24.75 -9.11 28.03
N LEU A 397 -23.75 -8.59 27.32
CA LEU A 397 -23.20 -9.20 26.11
C LEU A 397 -22.55 -10.55 26.44
N LYS A 398 -21.68 -10.60 27.47
CA LYS A 398 -21.07 -11.85 27.96
C LYS A 398 -22.14 -12.87 28.35
N ARG A 399 -23.20 -12.44 29.04
CA ARG A 399 -24.32 -13.33 29.41
C ARG A 399 -25.05 -13.86 28.18
N TYR A 400 -25.31 -13.00 27.19
CA TYR A 400 -25.97 -13.41 25.95
C TYR A 400 -25.11 -14.40 25.16
N LEU A 401 -23.83 -14.07 24.94
CA LEU A 401 -22.89 -14.93 24.23
C LEU A 401 -22.79 -16.31 24.90
N LYS A 402 -22.67 -16.36 26.23
CA LYS A 402 -22.56 -17.60 27.00
C LYS A 402 -23.86 -18.40 27.09
N LYS A 403 -24.98 -17.75 27.40
CA LYS A 403 -26.24 -18.45 27.72
C LYS A 403 -27.16 -18.66 26.54
N VAL A 404 -27.08 -17.81 25.52
CA VAL A 404 -28.00 -17.83 24.37
C VAL A 404 -27.27 -18.31 23.13
N ALA A 405 -26.10 -17.76 22.83
CA ALA A 405 -25.37 -18.07 21.61
C ALA A 405 -24.39 -19.26 21.75
N GLY A 406 -24.16 -19.75 22.97
CA GLY A 406 -23.32 -20.92 23.23
C GLY A 406 -21.81 -20.71 23.10
N PHE A 407 -21.34 -19.46 23.05
CA PHE A 407 -19.91 -19.13 23.05
C PHE A 407 -19.38 -19.14 24.49
N SER A 408 -18.33 -19.93 24.75
CA SER A 408 -17.74 -20.12 26.09
C SER A 408 -16.59 -19.15 26.38
#